data_AF-A0A662MJN0-F1
#
_entry.id   AF-A0A662MJN0-F1
#
_cell.length_a   1.000
_cell.length_b   1.000
_cell.length_c   1.000
_cell.angle_alpha   90.00
_cell.angle_beta   90.00
_cell.angle_gamma   90.00
#
_symmetry.space_group_name_H-M   'P 1'
#
loop_
_entity.id
_entity.type
_entity.pdbx_description
1 polymer ?
#
loop_
_entity_poly.entity_id
_entity_poly.type
_entity_poly.pdbx_seq_one_letter_code
_entity_poly.pdbx_strand_id
1 'polypeptide(L)'
;MIEYTEVLYREKQKMGSTWIWFFIVPTSLLLLIIFSYGMYQQFVMGKPWGDEPLSDSGLAILGGSMIALSLSLPYIFSRMRLEVTVYPGRIEYRFFPFQIKNRSVPL
;
A
#
# COMPACT_ATOMS: atom_id res chain seq x y z
N MET A 1 26.64 -29.67 -19.20
CA MET A 1 26.74 -28.20 -19.32
C MET A 1 25.52 -27.63 -18.63
N ILE A 2 25.70 -26.79 -17.62
CA ILE A 2 24.55 -26.18 -16.93
C ILE A 2 23.98 -25.13 -17.88
N GLU A 3 22.75 -25.31 -18.34
CA GLU A 3 22.06 -24.27 -19.11
C GLU A 3 21.89 -23.04 -18.21
N TYR A 4 22.47 -21.90 -18.60
CA TYR A 4 22.38 -20.63 -17.86
C TYR A 4 20.94 -20.06 -17.75
N THR A 5 19.97 -20.79 -18.29
CA THR A 5 18.53 -20.55 -18.25
C THR A 5 17.81 -21.35 -17.18
N GLU A 6 18.43 -22.38 -16.60
CA GLU A 6 17.79 -23.19 -15.55
C GLU A 6 17.71 -22.39 -14.24
N VAL A 7 16.52 -22.37 -13.65
CA VAL A 7 16.28 -21.73 -12.35
C VAL A 7 16.78 -22.68 -11.27
N LEU A 8 17.82 -22.28 -10.54
CA LEU A 8 18.38 -23.08 -9.43
C LEU A 8 17.49 -23.01 -8.20
N TYR A 9 16.93 -21.83 -7.92
CA TYR A 9 16.10 -21.61 -6.74
C TYR A 9 15.13 -20.47 -6.97
N ARG A 10 13.94 -20.57 -6.37
CA ARG A 10 12.95 -19.49 -6.37
C ARG A 10 12.32 -19.37 -4.99
N GLU A 11 12.36 -18.16 -4.45
CA GLU A 11 11.78 -17.81 -3.16
C GLU A 11 10.72 -16.73 -3.32
N LYS A 12 9.63 -16.88 -2.56
CA LYS A 12 8.59 -15.86 -2.40
C LYS A 12 8.41 -15.58 -0.92
N GLN A 13 9.08 -14.55 -0.43
CA GLN A 13 8.99 -14.12 0.94
C GLN A 13 7.88 -13.06 1.08
N LYS A 14 6.84 -13.35 1.85
CA LYS A 14 5.89 -12.30 2.27
C LYS A 14 6.63 -11.36 3.22
N MET A 15 6.67 -10.08 2.86
CA MET A 15 7.34 -9.06 3.66
C MET A 15 6.29 -8.33 4.48
N GLY A 16 6.01 -8.86 5.67
CA GLY A 16 5.03 -8.29 6.58
C GLY A 16 4.96 -9.09 7.87
N SER A 17 5.16 -8.42 9.00
CA SER A 17 4.87 -8.98 10.31
C SER A 17 3.36 -8.92 10.55
N THR A 18 2.74 -9.99 11.06
CA THR A 18 1.32 -9.98 11.46
C THR A 18 1.00 -8.82 12.42
N TRP A 19 2.00 -8.38 13.20
CA TRP A 19 1.88 -7.26 14.14
C TRP A 19 1.58 -5.92 13.49
N ILE A 20 2.02 -5.70 12.24
CA ILE A 20 1.80 -4.42 11.57
C ILE A 20 0.31 -4.15 11.30
N TRP A 21 -0.49 -5.21 11.17
CA TRP A 21 -1.93 -5.13 10.94
C TRP A 21 -2.68 -4.56 12.14
N PHE A 22 -2.19 -4.76 13.37
CA PHE A 22 -2.76 -4.14 14.56
C PHE A 22 -2.65 -2.62 14.55
N PHE A 23 -1.70 -2.05 13.81
CA PHE A 23 -1.56 -0.60 13.67
C PHE A 23 -2.26 -0.10 12.40
N ILE A 24 -2.05 -0.77 11.28
CA ILE A 24 -2.56 -0.34 9.98
C ILE A 24 -4.09 -0.36 9.94
N VAL A 25 -4.74 -1.44 10.41
CA VAL A 25 -6.20 -1.57 10.27
C VAL A 25 -6.94 -0.53 11.14
N PRO A 26 -6.65 -0.38 12.44
CA PRO A 26 -7.39 0.58 13.26
C PRO A 26 -7.16 2.03 12.83
N THR A 27 -5.92 2.41 12.48
CA THR A 27 -5.63 3.78 12.02
C THR A 27 -6.32 4.09 10.69
N SER A 28 -6.27 3.16 9.74
CA SER A 28 -6.96 3.30 8.45
C SER A 28 -8.48 3.40 8.62
N LEU A 29 -9.06 2.55 9.48
CA LEU A 29 -10.50 2.57 9.73
C LEU A 29 -10.95 3.85 10.42
N LEU A 30 -10.17 4.33 11.40
CA LEU A 30 -10.44 5.57 12.10
C LEU A 30 -10.46 6.76 11.13
N LEU A 31 -9.42 6.89 10.29
CA LEU A 31 -9.34 7.94 9.29
C LEU A 31 -10.49 7.85 8.29
N LEU A 32 -10.80 6.64 7.81
CA LEU A 32 -11.91 6.41 6.89
C LEU A 32 -13.24 6.90 7.48
N ILE A 33 -13.54 6.55 8.73
CA ILE A 33 -14.78 6.95 9.41
C ILE A 33 -14.83 8.47 9.57
N ILE A 34 -13.76 9.08 10.10
CA ILE A 34 -13.70 10.52 10.40
C ILE A 34 -13.92 11.35 9.13
N PHE A 35 -13.16 11.07 8.06
CA PHE A 35 -13.25 11.86 6.82
C PHE A 35 -14.53 11.57 6.03
N SER A 36 -15.01 10.32 6.01
CA SER A 36 -16.28 10.00 5.34
C SER A 36 -17.46 10.66 6.03
N TYR A 37 -17.48 10.65 7.36
CA TYR A 37 -18.51 11.32 8.15
C TYR A 37 -18.43 12.85 7.97
N GLY A 38 -17.22 13.43 8.00
CA GLY A 38 -17.04 14.86 7.77
C GLY A 38 -17.51 15.33 6.40
N MET A 39 -17.18 14.58 5.34
CA MET A 39 -17.68 14.85 3.99
C MET A 39 -19.19 14.68 3.89
N TYR A 40 -19.77 13.65 4.54
CA TYR A 40 -21.22 13.48 4.58
C TYR A 40 -21.92 14.64 5.31
N GLN A 41 -21.39 15.06 6.45
CA GLN A 41 -21.91 16.20 7.22
C GLN A 41 -21.86 17.49 6.41
N GLN A 42 -20.74 17.79 5.75
CA GLN A 42 -20.58 19.04 5.02
C GLN A 42 -21.31 19.06 3.68
N PHE A 43 -21.19 18.01 2.87
CA PHE A 43 -21.76 18.00 1.52
C PHE A 43 -23.23 17.58 1.45
N VAL A 44 -23.68 16.72 2.37
CA VAL A 44 -25.06 16.21 2.33
C VAL A 44 -25.95 16.91 3.35
N MET A 45 -25.46 17.12 4.58
CA MET A 45 -26.27 17.81 5.60
C MET A 45 -26.15 19.33 5.53
N GLY A 46 -25.20 19.87 4.75
CA GLY A 46 -24.92 21.31 4.68
C GLY A 46 -24.42 21.90 5.99
N LYS A 47 -23.89 21.07 6.90
CA LYS A 47 -23.37 21.50 8.21
C LYS A 47 -21.84 21.55 8.15
N PRO A 48 -21.21 22.66 8.55
CA PRO A 48 -19.75 22.74 8.56
C PRO A 48 -19.16 21.62 9.42
N TRP A 49 -18.07 21.00 8.95
CA TRP A 49 -17.37 19.96 9.70
C TRP A 49 -16.23 20.55 10.52
N GLY A 50 -16.36 20.48 11.85
CA GLY A 50 -15.44 21.11 12.81
C GLY A 50 -15.85 22.54 13.19
N ASP A 51 -15.11 23.13 14.14
CA ASP A 51 -15.33 24.52 14.58
C ASP A 51 -14.79 25.55 13.55
N GLU A 52 -13.74 25.17 12.82
CA GLU A 52 -13.17 25.91 11.69
C GLU A 52 -13.25 25.04 10.41
N PRO A 53 -14.36 25.09 9.66
CA PRO A 53 -14.57 24.21 8.52
C PRO A 53 -13.62 24.54 7.38
N LEU A 54 -13.07 23.50 6.75
CA LEU A 54 -12.43 23.66 5.45
C LEU A 54 -13.46 24.15 4.41
N SER A 55 -12.96 24.85 3.38
CA SER A 55 -13.76 25.09 2.18
C SER A 55 -14.19 23.76 1.55
N ASP A 56 -15.33 23.74 0.86
CA ASP A 56 -15.85 22.51 0.25
C ASP A 56 -14.86 21.86 -0.71
N SER A 57 -14.14 22.66 -1.49
CA SER A 57 -13.07 22.19 -2.37
C SER A 57 -11.87 21.64 -1.60
N GLY A 58 -11.49 22.30 -0.50
CA GLY A 58 -10.42 21.84 0.37
C GLY A 58 -10.76 20.50 1.03
N LEU A 59 -11.97 20.35 1.56
CA LEU A 59 -12.43 19.10 2.16
C LEU A 59 -12.58 17.98 1.13
N ALA A 60 -13.01 18.29 -0.10
CA ALA A 60 -13.09 17.31 -1.17
C ALA A 60 -11.70 16.74 -1.55
N ILE A 61 -10.70 17.61 -1.67
CA ILE A 61 -9.33 17.21 -2.01
C ILE A 61 -8.69 16.47 -0.82
N LEU A 62 -8.65 17.10 0.36
CA LEU A 62 -7.98 16.53 1.52
C LEU A 62 -8.71 15.28 2.01
N GLY A 63 -10.02 15.37 2.25
CA GLY A 63 -10.84 14.26 2.72
C GLY A 63 -10.84 13.09 1.73
N GLY A 64 -11.01 13.38 0.44
CA GLY A 64 -10.89 12.37 -0.61
C GLY A 64 -9.52 11.69 -0.63
N SER A 65 -8.43 12.47 -0.49
CA SER A 65 -7.07 11.91 -0.41
C SER A 65 -6.85 11.03 0.82
N MET A 66 -7.39 11.42 1.98
CA MET A 66 -7.27 10.65 3.22
C MET A 66 -8.06 9.34 3.17
N ILE A 67 -9.25 9.35 2.58
CA ILE A 67 -10.04 8.15 2.32
C ILE A 67 -9.28 7.21 1.37
N ALA A 68 -8.75 7.74 0.26
CA ALA A 68 -7.96 6.96 -0.68
C ALA A 68 -6.70 6.36 -0.03
N LEU A 69 -6.01 7.11 0.82
CA LEU A 69 -4.85 6.63 1.58
C LEU A 69 -5.24 5.52 2.56
N SER A 70 -6.34 5.70 3.29
CA SER A 70 -6.86 4.73 4.26
C SER A 70 -7.20 3.39 3.62
N LEU A 71 -7.65 3.37 2.37
CA LEU A 71 -7.94 2.13 1.64
C LEU A 71 -6.69 1.54 0.98
N SER A 72 -5.84 2.39 0.41
CA SER A 72 -4.65 1.96 -0.33
C SER A 72 -3.55 1.38 0.57
N LEU A 73 -3.38 1.89 1.79
CA LEU A 73 -2.35 1.39 2.72
C LEU A 73 -2.56 -0.10 3.07
N PRO A 74 -3.69 -0.53 3.64
CA PRO A 74 -3.96 -1.95 3.88
C PRO A 74 -3.81 -2.78 2.60
N TYR A 75 -4.28 -2.27 1.47
CA TYR A 75 -4.16 -2.96 0.19
C TYR A 75 -2.69 -3.20 -0.20
N ILE A 76 -1.84 -2.17 -0.16
CA ILE A 76 -0.42 -2.27 -0.50
C ILE A 76 0.29 -3.26 0.43
N PHE A 77 0.10 -3.12 1.75
CA PHE A 77 0.74 -4.00 2.74
C PHE A 77 0.29 -5.47 2.61
N SER A 78 -0.95 -5.74 2.19
CA SER A 78 -1.42 -7.11 1.94
C SER A 78 -0.73 -7.78 0.75
N ARG A 79 -0.21 -6.99 -0.19
CA ARG A 79 0.39 -7.46 -1.44
C ARG A 79 1.92 -7.46 -1.40
N MET A 80 2.51 -6.88 -0.36
CA MET A 80 3.96 -6.77 -0.20
C MET A 80 4.63 -8.15 -0.15
N ARG A 81 5.52 -8.39 -1.12
CA ARG A 81 6.30 -9.61 -1.19
C ARG A 81 7.62 -9.38 -1.93
N LEU A 82 8.66 -10.02 -1.42
CA LEU A 82 9.95 -10.12 -2.06
C LEU A 82 10.01 -11.46 -2.80
N GLU A 83 10.26 -11.39 -4.10
CA GLU A 83 10.46 -12.56 -4.95
C GLU A 83 11.93 -12.57 -5.36
N VAL A 84 12.61 -13.70 -5.13
CA VAL A 84 14.02 -13.90 -5.49
C VAL A 84 14.10 -15.15 -6.37
N THR A 85 14.80 -15.06 -7.49
CA THR A 85 15.06 -16.18 -8.39
C THR A 85 16.56 -16.26 -8.66
N VAL A 86 17.17 -17.41 -8.37
CA VAL A 86 18.60 -17.65 -8.52
C VAL A 86 18.84 -18.44 -9.79
N TYR A 87 19.77 -17.97 -10.61
CA TYR A 87 20.27 -18.63 -11.82
C TYR A 87 21.79 -18.86 -11.67
N PRO A 88 22.40 -19.69 -12.53
CA PRO A 88 23.85 -19.78 -12.61
C PRO A 88 24.45 -18.41 -12.97
N GLY A 89 25.25 -17.82 -12.06
CA GLY A 89 25.97 -16.55 -12.27
C GLY A 89 25.12 -15.26 -12.15
N ARG A 90 23.84 -15.33 -11.76
CA ARG A 90 23.03 -14.13 -11.47
C ARG A 90 21.88 -14.40 -10.50
N ILE A 91 21.48 -13.37 -9.77
CA ILE A 91 20.25 -13.34 -8.97
C ILE A 91 19.31 -12.31 -9.56
N GLU A 92 18.05 -12.68 -9.75
CA GLU A 92 16.97 -11.75 -10.05
C GLU A 92 16.10 -11.55 -8.81
N TYR A 93 15.79 -10.29 -8.49
CA TYR A 93 14.87 -9.97 -7.40
C TYR A 93 13.78 -8.99 -7.85
N ARG A 94 12.63 -9.09 -7.18
CA ARG A 94 11.48 -8.20 -7.36
C ARG A 94 10.76 -7.97 -6.05
N PHE A 95 10.64 -6.72 -5.65
CA PHE A 95 9.87 -6.31 -4.47
C PHE A 95 8.51 -5.73 -4.87
N PHE A 96 7.48 -6.56 -4.98
CA PHE A 96 6.14 -6.12 -5.37
C PHE A 96 5.40 -5.53 -4.15
N PRO A 97 4.65 -4.41 -4.27
CA PRO A 97 4.33 -3.66 -5.50
C PRO A 97 5.29 -2.51 -5.86
N PHE A 98 6.30 -2.22 -5.05
CA PHE A 98 7.19 -1.06 -5.25
C PHE A 98 8.11 -1.18 -6.47
N GLN A 99 8.43 -2.42 -6.86
CA GLN A 99 9.24 -2.75 -8.02
C GLN A 99 8.49 -3.76 -8.88
N ILE A 100 8.03 -3.31 -10.05
CA ILE A 100 7.29 -4.16 -11.01
C ILE A 100 8.24 -5.00 -11.86
N LYS A 101 9.37 -4.41 -12.28
CA LYS A 101 10.38 -5.06 -13.12
C LYS A 101 11.40 -5.85 -12.29
N ASN A 102 11.83 -7.00 -12.78
CA ASN A 102 12.92 -7.74 -12.15
C ASN A 102 14.23 -6.95 -12.31
N ARG A 103 15.08 -7.00 -11.28
CA ARG A 103 16.45 -6.48 -11.33
C ARG A 103 17.41 -7.65 -11.16
N SER A 104 18.41 -7.73 -12.03
CA SER A 104 19.43 -8.77 -12.01
C SER A 104 20.73 -8.24 -11.42
N VAL A 105 21.38 -9.05 -10.59
CA VAL A 105 22.71 -8.80 -10.02
C VAL A 105 23.60 -9.99 -10.38
N PRO A 106 24.80 -9.78 -10.95
CA PRO A 106 25.73 -10.86 -11.23
C PRO A 106 26.26 -11.50 -9.93
N LEU A 107 26.48 -12.81 -9.96
CA LEU A 107 27.07 -13.60 -8.87
C LEU A 107 28.54 -13.93 -9.17
#